data_AF-A0A2A4QV56-F1
#
_entry.id   AF-A0A2A4QV56-F1
#
_cell.length_a   1.000
_cell.length_b   1.000
_cell.length_c   1.000
_cell.angle_alpha   90.00
_cell.angle_beta   90.00
_cell.angle_gamma   90.00
#
_symmetry.space_group_name_H-M   'P 1'
#
loop_
_entity.id
_entity.type
_entity.pdbx_description
1 polymer ?
#
loop_
_entity_poly.entity_id
_entity_poly.type
_entity_poly.pdbx_seq_one_letter_code
_entity_poly.pdbx_strand_id
1 'polypeptide(L)'
;MTSKQTIEALSRTQMAQALPDAIETAIQSYRDFMRQDNSETPKMFGDHHNACKAAIAHIELLLKLARWIDLDDQNNQQKNRIKKLLNNAQNELDGTKGGHEE
;
A
#
# COMPACT_ATOMS: atom_id res chain seq x y z
N MET A 1 -1.76 16.65 16.27
CA MET A 1 -2.00 15.79 15.09
C MET A 1 -3.50 15.66 14.93
N THR A 2 -4.06 16.07 13.79
CA THR A 2 -5.51 16.12 13.55
C THR A 2 -6.07 14.72 13.28
N SER A 3 -7.26 14.39 13.80
CA SER A 3 -7.89 13.06 13.67
C SER A 3 -7.91 12.47 12.26
N LYS A 4 -7.94 13.33 11.23
CA LYS A 4 -7.91 12.93 9.81
C LYS A 4 -6.63 12.17 9.43
N GLN A 5 -5.48 12.59 9.95
CA GLN A 5 -4.20 11.93 9.69
C GLN A 5 -4.11 10.57 10.38
N THR A 6 -4.77 10.41 11.53
CA THR A 6 -4.85 9.15 12.25
C THR A 6 -5.70 8.11 11.50
N ILE A 7 -6.86 8.52 10.95
CA ILE A 7 -7.72 7.63 10.18
C ILE A 7 -7.00 7.13 8.92
N GLU A 8 -6.31 8.01 8.21
CA GLU A 8 -5.59 7.64 6.98
C GLU A 8 -4.47 6.61 7.25
N ALA A 9 -3.69 6.82 8.32
CA ALA A 9 -2.64 5.88 8.73
C ALA A 9 -3.21 4.51 9.16
N LEU A 10 -4.34 4.50 9.88
CA LEU A 10 -5.03 3.28 10.27
C LEU A 10 -5.57 2.52 9.05
N SER A 11 -6.21 3.22 8.11
CA SER A 11 -6.69 2.61 6.86
C SER A 11 -5.56 2.02 6.03
N ARG A 12 -4.41 2.72 5.92
CA ARG A 12 -3.22 2.20 5.23
C ARG A 12 -2.69 0.93 5.89
N THR A 13 -2.63 0.90 7.22
CA THR A 13 -2.19 -0.28 7.97
C THR A 13 -3.12 -1.47 7.73
N GLN A 14 -4.43 -1.26 7.78
CA GLN A 14 -5.42 -2.31 7.51
C GLN A 14 -5.32 -2.82 6.07
N MET A 15 -5.17 -1.92 5.09
CA MET A 15 -4.96 -2.31 3.70
C MET A 15 -3.65 -3.07 3.50
N ALA A 16 -2.55 -2.65 4.15
CA ALA A 16 -1.26 -3.33 4.08
C ALA A 16 -1.35 -4.79 4.58
N GLN A 17 -2.18 -5.03 5.60
CA GLN A 17 -2.43 -6.36 6.14
C GLN A 17 -3.34 -7.20 5.24
N ALA A 18 -4.37 -6.60 4.63
CA ALA A 18 -5.36 -7.33 3.84
C ALA A 18 -4.97 -7.58 2.37
N LEU A 19 -4.10 -6.72 1.79
CA LEU A 19 -3.74 -6.80 0.37
C LEU A 19 -3.02 -8.09 -0.04
N PRO A 20 -2.07 -8.65 0.73
CA PRO A 20 -1.39 -9.89 0.36
C PRO A 20 -2.39 -11.03 0.09
N ASP A 21 -3.29 -11.28 1.03
CA ASP A 21 -4.30 -12.33 0.92
C ASP A 21 -5.29 -12.05 -0.22
N ALA A 22 -5.68 -10.79 -0.43
CA ALA A 22 -6.55 -10.39 -1.53
C ALA A 22 -5.89 -10.64 -2.91
N ILE A 23 -4.59 -10.35 -3.04
CA ILE A 23 -3.82 -10.59 -4.27
C ILE A 23 -3.71 -12.10 -4.53
N GLU A 24 -3.36 -12.89 -3.51
CA GLU A 24 -3.27 -14.35 -3.64
C GLU A 24 -4.60 -14.94 -4.07
N THR A 25 -5.69 -14.55 -3.40
CA THR A 25 -7.05 -14.99 -3.71
C THR A 25 -7.44 -14.63 -5.15
N ALA A 26 -7.15 -13.42 -5.61
CA ALA A 26 -7.47 -12.99 -6.96
C ALA A 26 -6.68 -13.78 -8.03
N ILE A 27 -5.39 -14.03 -7.79
CA ILE A 27 -4.55 -14.85 -8.68
C ILE A 27 -5.06 -16.28 -8.75
N GLN A 28 -5.39 -16.88 -7.61
CA GLN A 28 -5.90 -18.24 -7.56
C GLN A 28 -7.25 -18.36 -8.26
N SER A 29 -8.16 -17.43 -8.00
CA SER A 29 -9.47 -17.37 -8.66
C SER A 29 -9.35 -17.23 -10.18
N TYR A 30 -8.41 -16.39 -10.67
CA TYR A 30 -8.13 -16.26 -12.09
C TYR A 30 -7.63 -17.59 -12.69
N ARG A 31 -6.67 -18.25 -12.02
CA ARG A 31 -6.11 -19.53 -12.47
C ARG A 31 -7.19 -20.62 -12.53
N ASP A 32 -8.03 -20.69 -11.51
CA ASP A 32 -9.11 -21.66 -11.45
C ASP A 32 -10.15 -21.40 -12.52
N PHE A 33 -10.52 -20.13 -12.75
CA PHE A 33 -11.45 -19.76 -13.82
C PHE A 33 -10.87 -20.07 -15.20
N MET A 34 -9.61 -19.74 -15.48
CA MET A 34 -8.94 -20.03 -16.76
C MET A 34 -8.84 -21.53 -17.09
N ARG A 35 -8.83 -22.41 -16.08
CA ARG A 35 -8.77 -23.86 -16.28
C ARG A 35 -10.13 -24.47 -16.64
N GLN A 36 -11.21 -23.71 -16.53
CA GLN A 36 -12.54 -24.20 -16.86
C GLN A 36 -12.69 -24.24 -18.38
N ASP A 37 -12.94 -25.42 -18.93
CA ASP A 37 -13.21 -25.59 -20.35
C ASP A 37 -14.68 -25.27 -20.66
N ASN A 38 -14.94 -24.01 -20.99
CA ASN A 38 -16.32 -23.48 -21.09
C ASN A 38 -16.64 -22.92 -22.49
N SER A 39 -15.75 -23.09 -23.47
CA SER A 39 -15.76 -22.35 -24.73
C SER A 39 -16.48 -23.06 -25.89
N GLU A 40 -17.61 -23.70 -25.61
CA GLU A 40 -18.38 -24.47 -26.61
C GLU A 40 -18.96 -23.62 -27.76
N THR A 41 -19.18 -22.32 -27.53
CA THR A 41 -19.68 -21.39 -28.55
C THR A 41 -18.84 -20.11 -28.59
N PRO A 42 -18.82 -19.37 -29.73
CA PRO A 42 -18.10 -18.10 -29.82
C PRO A 42 -18.53 -17.07 -28.76
N LYS A 43 -19.81 -17.07 -28.39
CA LYS A 43 -20.32 -16.21 -27.31
C LYS A 43 -19.73 -16.60 -25.96
N MET A 44 -19.77 -17.89 -25.62
CA MET A 44 -19.20 -18.42 -24.37
C MET A 44 -17.70 -18.16 -24.29
N PHE A 45 -16.97 -18.31 -25.40
CA PHE A 45 -15.56 -17.93 -25.50
C PHE A 45 -15.34 -16.43 -25.21
N GLY A 46 -16.15 -15.57 -25.83
CA GLY A 46 -16.09 -14.12 -25.62
C GLY A 46 -16.35 -13.72 -24.16
N ASP A 47 -17.39 -14.28 -23.56
CA ASP A 47 -17.76 -14.02 -22.16
C ASP A 47 -16.67 -14.51 -21.20
N HIS A 48 -16.14 -15.72 -21.42
CA HIS A 48 -15.03 -16.27 -20.64
C HIS A 48 -13.78 -15.40 -20.75
N HIS A 49 -13.40 -15.00 -21.97
CA HIS A 49 -12.23 -14.16 -22.19
C HIS A 49 -12.38 -12.76 -21.57
N ASN A 50 -13.59 -12.18 -21.61
CA ASN A 50 -13.88 -10.90 -20.96
C ASN A 50 -13.78 -11.00 -19.43
N ALA A 51 -14.29 -12.08 -18.83
CA ALA A 51 -14.12 -12.33 -17.41
C ALA A 51 -12.63 -12.46 -17.02
N CYS A 52 -11.82 -13.16 -17.83
CA CYS A 52 -10.37 -13.25 -17.63
C CYS A 52 -9.69 -11.87 -17.68
N LYS A 53 -10.06 -11.01 -18.64
CA LYS A 53 -9.53 -9.63 -18.72
C LYS A 53 -9.89 -8.82 -17.47
N ALA A 54 -11.14 -8.93 -17.01
CA ALA A 54 -11.59 -8.23 -15.81
C ALA A 54 -10.82 -8.69 -14.57
N ALA A 55 -10.56 -10.00 -14.42
CA ALA A 55 -9.77 -10.55 -13.34
C ALA A 55 -8.32 -10.03 -13.35
N ILE A 56 -7.68 -9.99 -14.54
CA ILE A 56 -6.33 -9.42 -14.68
C ILE A 56 -6.31 -7.94 -14.30
N ALA A 57 -7.28 -7.13 -14.77
CA ALA A 57 -7.37 -5.72 -14.42
C ALA A 57 -7.54 -5.50 -12.90
N HIS A 58 -8.29 -6.39 -12.23
CA HIS A 58 -8.44 -6.36 -10.78
C HIS A 58 -7.11 -6.66 -10.07
N ILE A 59 -6.38 -7.69 -10.50
CA ILE A 59 -5.05 -8.02 -9.96
C ILE A 59 -4.07 -6.85 -10.13
N GLU A 60 -4.06 -6.21 -11.31
CA GLU A 60 -3.22 -5.02 -11.56
C GLU A 60 -3.55 -3.87 -10.60
N LEU A 61 -4.83 -3.65 -10.30
CA LEU A 61 -5.26 -2.61 -9.36
C LEU A 61 -4.75 -2.91 -7.95
N LEU A 62 -4.88 -4.16 -7.48
CA LEU A 62 -4.38 -4.58 -6.17
C LEU A 62 -2.85 -4.39 -6.08
N LEU A 63 -2.11 -4.74 -7.13
CA LEU A 63 -0.66 -4.52 -7.19
C LEU A 63 -0.29 -3.02 -7.19
N LYS A 64 -1.08 -2.16 -7.85
CA LYS A 64 -0.90 -0.71 -7.80
C LYS A 64 -1.12 -0.16 -6.40
N LEU A 65 -2.16 -0.64 -5.70
CA LEU A 65 -2.44 -0.25 -4.31
C LEU A 65 -1.32 -0.69 -3.36
N ALA A 66 -0.84 -1.93 -3.49
CA ALA A 66 0.26 -2.44 -2.67
C ALA A 66 1.54 -1.59 -2.82
N ARG A 67 1.92 -1.25 -4.06
CA ARG A 67 3.06 -0.36 -4.32
C ARG A 67 2.87 1.05 -3.73
N TRP A 68 1.66 1.58 -3.82
CA TRP A 68 1.38 2.91 -3.28
C TRP A 68 1.49 2.97 -1.75
N ILE A 69 1.06 1.91 -1.05
CA ILE A 69 1.18 1.81 0.40
C ILE A 69 2.65 1.73 0.81
N ASP A 70 3.45 0.89 0.15
CA ASP A 70 4.88 0.74 0.44
C ASP A 70 5.65 2.06 0.26
N LEU A 71 5.42 2.78 -0.84
CA LEU A 71 6.04 4.09 -1.09
C LEU A 71 5.67 5.15 -0.04
N ASP A 72 4.43 5.16 0.45
CA ASP A 72 3.99 6.11 1.47
C ASP A 72 4.60 5.79 2.84
N ASP A 73 4.70 4.51 3.20
CA ASP A 73 5.32 4.11 4.47
C ASP A 73 6.80 4.50 4.51
N GLN A 74 7.56 4.22 3.43
CA GLN A 74 8.96 4.66 3.30
C GLN A 74 9.11 6.19 3.43
N ASN A 75 8.22 6.97 2.82
CA ASN A 75 8.23 8.42 2.91
C ASN A 75 7.94 8.92 4.34
N ASN A 76 6.99 8.28 5.03
CA ASN A 76 6.66 8.59 6.41
C ASN A 76 7.81 8.26 7.38
N GLN A 77 8.45 7.10 7.21
CA GLN A 77 9.66 6.72 7.96
C GLN A 77 10.78 7.77 7.79
N GLN A 78 11.05 8.21 6.56
CA GLN A 78 12.07 9.21 6.27
C GLN A 78 11.73 10.59 6.88
N LYS A 79 10.49 11.06 6.75
CA LYS A 79 10.04 12.31 7.39
C LYS A 79 10.20 12.27 8.91
N ASN A 80 9.87 11.15 9.54
CA ASN A 80 10.01 10.97 10.99
C ASN A 80 11.49 10.96 11.41
N ARG A 81 12.38 10.35 10.61
CA ARG A 81 13.82 10.38 10.85
C ARG A 81 14.39 11.80 10.79
N ILE A 82 14.03 12.58 9.76
CA ILE A 82 14.46 13.98 9.62
C ILE A 82 13.98 14.82 10.81
N LYS A 83 12.71 14.66 11.23
CA LYS A 83 12.17 15.37 12.41
C LYS A 83 12.96 15.06 13.69
N LYS A 84 13.34 13.80 13.91
CA LYS A 84 14.19 13.42 15.06
C LYS A 84 15.55 14.10 15.02
N LEU A 85 16.19 14.13 13.85
CA LEU A 85 17.49 14.80 13.68
C LEU A 85 17.39 16.31 13.95
N LEU A 86 16.35 16.96 13.43
CA LEU A 86 16.11 18.39 13.67
C LEU A 86 15.87 18.69 15.15
N ASN A 87 15.06 17.88 15.85
CA ASN A 87 14.85 18.04 17.28
C ASN A 87 16.15 17.87 18.09
N ASN A 88 16.97 16.88 17.73
CA ASN A 88 18.26 16.66 18.40
C ASN A 88 19.19 17.87 18.20
N ALA A 89 19.32 18.35 16.96
CA ALA A 89 20.12 19.54 16.65
C ALA A 89 19.62 20.78 17.41
N GLN A 90 18.30 20.96 17.50
CA GLN A 90 17.70 22.07 18.25
C GLN A 90 18.03 21.99 19.75
N ASN A 91 17.93 20.79 20.35
CA ASN A 91 18.26 20.57 21.76
C ASN A 91 19.74 20.85 22.06
N GLU A 92 20.65 20.50 21.15
CA GLU A 92 22.08 20.81 21.29
C GLU A 92 22.35 22.33 21.22
N LEU A 93 21.65 23.05 20.33
CA LEU A 93 21.76 24.51 20.23
C LEU A 93 21.17 25.23 21.44
N ASP A 94 20.13 24.69 22.07
CA ASP A 94 19.55 25.28 23.27
C ASP A 94 20.38 24.94 24.52
N GLY A 95 20.98 23.75 24.58
CA GLY A 95 21.89 23.35 25.67
C GLY A 95 23.20 24.16 25.71
N THR A 96 23.67 24.65 24.57
CA THR A 96 24.88 25.50 24.51
C THR A 96 24.63 26.96 24.92
N LYS A 97 23.37 27.41 25.00
CA LYS A 97 23.02 28.76 25.48
C LYS A 97 22.96 28.90 27.01
N GLY A 98 23.07 27.81 27.77
CA GLY A 98 23.01 27.81 29.24
C GLY A 98 24.37 27.74 29.96
N GLY A 99 25.50 27.77 29.25
CA GLY A 99 26.83 27.51 29.81
C GLY A 99 27.80 28.70 29.86
N HIS A 100 27.31 29.94 29.78
CA HIS A 100 28.14 31.15 29.81
C HIS A 100 27.66 32.13 30.91
N GLU A 101 27.50 31.64 32.13
CA GLU A 101 27.53 32.45 33.35
C GLU A 101 28.36 31.69 34.39
N GLU A 102 29.66 31.99 34.44
CA GLU A 102 30.49 32.22 35.64
C GLU A 102 31.97 32.45 35.25
#